data_AF-U5Q6C8-F1
#
_entry.id   AF-U5Q6C8-F1
#
_cell.length_a   1.000
_cell.length_b   1.000
_cell.length_c   1.000
_cell.angle_alpha   90.00
_cell.angle_beta   90.00
_cell.angle_gamma   90.00
#
_symmetry.space_group_name_H-M   'P 1'
#
loop_
_entity.id
_entity.type
_entity.pdbx_description
1 polymer ?
#
loop_
_entity_poly.entity_id
_entity_poly.type
_entity_poly.pdbx_seq_one_letter_code
_entity_poly.pdbx_strand_id
1 'polypeptide(L)'
;MKTQTLTVDLHIEKIARAYRSFAPADSLIYQLDVFERTLQAHRLEKGCKIDFVHGSGTGTLRSELIKILNKKFPEFTYEDAPFNTYGFQGALRVMIR
;
A
#
# COMPACT_ATOMS: atom_id res chain seq x y z
N MET A 1 1.24 12.42 21.93
CA MET A 1 1.92 12.56 20.62
C MET A 1 0.98 12.04 19.54
N LYS A 2 0.72 12.81 18.47
CA LYS A 2 0.06 12.26 17.29
C LYS A 2 1.01 11.24 16.68
N THR A 3 0.66 9.96 16.70
CA THR A 3 1.33 8.94 15.88
C THR A 3 1.14 9.36 14.43
N GLN A 4 2.19 9.92 13.83
CA GLN A 4 2.15 10.32 12.43
C GLN A 4 2.00 9.04 11.60
N THR A 5 0.92 8.97 10.83
CA THR A 5 0.69 7.88 9.88
C THR A 5 1.18 8.36 8.52
N LEU A 6 2.07 7.61 7.89
CA LEU A 6 2.51 7.89 6.52
C LEU A 6 1.42 7.45 5.56
N THR A 7 1.13 8.24 4.54
CA THR A 7 0.20 7.85 3.47
C THR A 7 0.98 7.67 2.18
N VAL A 8 0.78 6.54 1.50
CA VAL A 8 1.35 6.23 0.19
C VAL A 8 0.22 5.89 -0.78
N ASP A 9 0.04 6.73 -1.80
CA ASP A 9 -0.99 6.53 -2.81
C ASP A 9 -0.44 5.64 -3.94
N LEU A 10 -0.95 4.40 -4.03
CA LEU A 10 -0.51 3.41 -5.01
C LEU A 10 -1.22 3.56 -6.36
N HIS A 11 -2.11 4.53 -6.58
CA HIS A 11 -2.66 4.74 -7.92
C HIS A 11 -1.53 5.05 -8.91
N ILE A 12 -1.52 4.38 -10.07
CA ILE A 12 -0.35 4.34 -10.97
C ILE A 12 0.07 5.74 -11.43
N GLU A 13 -0.89 6.66 -11.61
CA GLU A 13 -0.65 8.05 -11.98
C GLU A 13 0.08 8.87 -10.91
N LYS A 14 0.09 8.40 -9.65
CA LYS A 14 0.82 9.02 -8.54
C LYS A 14 2.26 8.56 -8.45
N ILE A 15 2.53 7.33 -8.88
CA ILE A 15 3.83 6.67 -8.66
C ILE A 15 4.64 6.49 -9.95
N ALA A 16 4.05 6.66 -11.13
CA ALA A 16 4.73 6.52 -12.42
C ALA A 16 4.40 7.67 -13.40
N ARG A 17 5.42 8.36 -13.92
CA ARG A 17 5.24 9.47 -14.87
C ARG A 17 4.74 9.04 -16.25
N ALA A 18 5.12 7.84 -16.71
CA ALA A 18 4.78 7.31 -18.04
C ALA A 18 3.68 6.22 -17.99
N TYR A 19 2.84 6.24 -16.95
CA TYR A 19 1.84 5.21 -16.69
C TYR A 19 0.87 4.95 -17.85
N ARG A 20 0.64 5.94 -18.73
CA ARG A 20 -0.28 5.80 -19.88
C ARG A 20 0.19 4.78 -20.92
N SER A 21 1.47 4.42 -20.91
CA SER A 21 2.03 3.40 -21.79
C SER A 21 2.05 2.01 -21.16
N PHE A 22 1.65 1.87 -19.89
CA PHE A 22 1.71 0.59 -19.19
C PHE A 22 0.55 -0.30 -19.62
N ALA A 23 0.82 -1.58 -19.82
CA ALA A 23 -0.25 -2.56 -19.81
C ALA A 23 -0.83 -2.67 -18.38
N PRO A 24 -2.07 -3.17 -18.21
CA PRO A 24 -2.66 -3.36 -16.89
C PRO A 24 -1.79 -4.23 -15.95
N ALA A 25 -1.15 -5.26 -16.50
CA ALA A 25 -0.24 -6.13 -15.75
C ALA A 25 1.01 -5.38 -15.26
N ASP A 26 1.58 -4.52 -16.10
CA ASP A 26 2.76 -3.71 -15.73
C ASP A 26 2.42 -2.71 -14.62
N SER A 27 1.21 -2.14 -14.67
CA SER A 27 0.72 -1.24 -13.61
C SER A 27 0.64 -1.96 -12.28
N LEU A 28 0.02 -3.16 -12.25
CA LEU A 28 -0.05 -3.97 -11.04
C LEU A 28 1.36 -4.31 -10.52
N ILE A 29 2.26 -4.78 -11.38
CA ILE A 29 3.64 -5.12 -10.99
C ILE A 29 4.35 -3.92 -10.37
N TYR A 30 4.24 -2.74 -10.99
CA TYR A 30 4.88 -1.53 -10.49
C TYR A 30 4.29 -1.07 -9.16
N GLN A 31 2.96 -1.15 -8.99
CA GLN A 31 2.29 -0.85 -7.72
C GLN A 31 2.78 -1.75 -6.59
N LEU A 32 2.93 -3.06 -6.84
CA LEU A 32 3.43 -4.03 -5.87
C LEU A 32 4.92 -3.78 -5.54
N ASP A 33 5.73 -3.41 -6.52
CA ASP A 33 7.14 -3.04 -6.30
C ASP A 33 7.26 -1.79 -5.40
N VAL A 34 6.46 -0.74 -5.64
CA VAL A 34 6.43 0.45 -4.77
C VAL A 34 6.00 0.09 -3.35
N PHE A 35 4.98 -0.77 -3.21
CA PHE A 35 4.54 -1.25 -1.90
C PHE A 35 5.66 -1.96 -1.14
N GLU A 36 6.31 -2.95 -1.76
CA GLU A 36 7.39 -3.71 -1.12
C GLU A 36 8.59 -2.82 -0.76
N ARG A 37 9.00 -1.92 -1.66
CA ARG A 37 10.10 -0.99 -1.40
C ARG A 37 9.81 -0.06 -0.24
N THR A 38 8.57 0.42 -0.14
CA THR A 38 8.13 1.27 0.98
C THR A 38 8.24 0.52 2.30
N LEU A 39 7.72 -0.70 2.37
CA LEU A 39 7.83 -1.52 3.58
C LEU A 39 9.28 -1.80 3.96
N GLN A 40 10.14 -2.09 2.97
CA GLN A 40 11.57 -2.30 3.21
C GLN A 40 12.28 -1.05 3.71
N ALA A 41 11.95 0.13 3.18
CA ALA A 41 12.52 1.40 3.60
C ALA A 41 12.19 1.74 5.06
N HIS A 42 10.97 1.42 5.50
CA HIS A 42 10.48 1.72 6.85
C HIS A 42 10.59 0.53 7.83
N ARG A 43 11.18 -0.60 7.43
CA ARG A 43 11.16 -1.86 8.22
C ARG A 43 11.77 -1.76 9.63
N LEU A 44 12.60 -0.75 9.88
CA LEU A 44 13.24 -0.52 11.18
C LEU A 44 12.46 0.47 12.07
N GLU A 45 11.40 1.08 11.55
CA GLU A 45 10.59 2.08 12.24
C GLU A 45 9.44 1.43 13.02
N LYS A 46 9.77 0.74 14.11
CA LYS A 46 8.78 0.03 14.93
C LYS A 46 7.66 0.95 15.42
N GLY A 47 6.42 0.50 15.26
CA GLY A 47 5.21 1.26 15.60
C GLY A 47 4.79 2.28 14.54
N CYS A 48 5.56 2.44 13.46
CA CYS A 48 5.16 3.25 12.31
C CYS A 48 3.94 2.63 11.62
N LYS A 49 2.99 3.49 11.22
CA LYS A 49 1.80 3.11 10.48
C LYS A 49 1.88 3.72 9.08
N ILE A 50 1.62 2.90 8.07
CA ILE A 50 1.63 3.31 6.66
C ILE A 50 0.29 2.94 6.05
N ASP A 51 -0.43 3.93 5.55
CA ASP A 51 -1.70 3.77 4.83
C ASP A 51 -1.41 3.72 3.32
N PHE A 52 -1.65 2.56 2.71
CA PHE A 52 -1.53 2.36 1.28
C PHE A 52 -2.88 2.52 0.59
N VAL A 53 -3.08 3.65 -0.09
CA VAL A 53 -4.31 3.93 -0.85
C VAL A 53 -4.27 3.15 -2.16
N HIS A 54 -5.26 2.29 -2.41
CA HIS A 54 -5.21 1.35 -3.53
C HIS A 54 -6.43 1.42 -4.48
N GLY A 55 -7.40 2.28 -4.19
CA GLY A 55 -8.59 2.45 -5.04
C GLY A 55 -9.70 1.43 -4.77
N SER A 56 -10.92 1.80 -5.19
CA SER A 56 -12.17 1.05 -4.98
C SER A 56 -12.44 -0.01 -6.05
N GLY A 57 -11.40 -0.49 -6.74
CA GLY A 57 -11.53 -1.38 -7.90
C GLY A 57 -12.09 -2.76 -7.55
N THR A 58 -11.83 -3.76 -8.38
CA THR A 58 -12.30 -5.15 -8.20
C THR A 58 -11.67 -5.89 -7.01
N GLY A 59 -10.77 -5.24 -6.25
CA GLY A 59 -10.05 -5.83 -5.12
C GLY A 59 -8.78 -6.60 -5.50
N THR A 60 -8.38 -6.60 -6.78
CA THR A 60 -7.16 -7.30 -7.25
C THR A 60 -5.90 -6.79 -6.54
N LEU A 61 -5.66 -5.47 -6.56
CA LEU A 61 -4.46 -4.89 -5.92
C LEU A 61 -4.42 -5.21 -4.42
N ARG A 62 -5.50 -4.94 -3.67
CA ARG A 62 -5.61 -5.28 -2.24
C ARG A 62 -5.28 -6.75 -1.95
N SER A 63 -5.81 -7.66 -2.76
CA SER A 63 -5.58 -9.10 -2.58
C SER A 63 -4.10 -9.46 -2.75
N GLU A 64 -3.41 -8.87 -3.72
CA GLU A 64 -1.98 -9.10 -3.93
C GLU A 64 -1.12 -8.44 -2.82
N LEU A 65 -1.49 -7.26 -2.33
CA LEU A 65 -0.83 -6.62 -1.17
C LEU A 65 -0.86 -7.53 0.07
N ILE A 66 -2.03 -8.12 0.36
CA ILE A 66 -2.21 -9.05 1.49
C ILE A 66 -1.37 -10.32 1.30
N LYS A 67 -1.30 -10.86 0.08
CA LYS A 67 -0.43 -12.02 -0.21
C LYS A 67 1.04 -11.69 0.06
N ILE A 68 1.50 -10.50 -0.34
CA ILE A 68 2.87 -10.04 -0.08
C ILE A 68 3.12 -9.93 1.41
N LEU A 69 2.22 -9.29 2.17
CA LEU A 69 2.34 -9.15 3.63
C LEU A 69 2.47 -10.52 4.30
N ASN A 70 1.54 -11.43 4.01
CA ASN A 70 1.52 -12.75 4.63
C ASN A 70 2.76 -13.60 4.26
N LYS A 71 3.30 -13.44 3.04
CA LYS A 71 4.42 -14.25 2.55
C LYS A 71 5.80 -13.68 2.91
N LYS A 72 5.96 -12.36 2.84
CA LYS A 72 7.26 -11.68 2.91
C LYS A 72 7.45 -10.84 4.18
N PHE A 73 6.36 -10.42 4.82
CA PHE A 73 6.39 -9.56 6.01
C PHE A 73 5.47 -10.11 7.12
N PRO A 74 5.62 -11.40 7.52
CA PRO A 74 4.71 -12.03 8.47
C PRO A 74 4.75 -11.40 9.86
N GLU A 75 5.79 -10.62 10.18
CA GLU A 75 5.84 -9.87 11.43
C GLU A 75 5.01 -8.58 11.39
N PHE A 76 4.65 -8.05 10.23
CA PHE A 76 3.83 -6.85 10.15
C PHE A 76 2.35 -7.17 10.31
N THR A 77 1.59 -6.23 10.87
CA THR A 77 0.13 -6.37 11.00
C THR A 77 -0.56 -5.37 10.08
N TYR A 78 -1.75 -5.72 9.60
CA TYR A 78 -2.53 -4.85 8.75
C TYR A 78 -4.01 -4.81 9.12
N GLU A 79 -4.64 -3.67 8.84
CA GLU A 79 -6.07 -3.41 9.02
C GLU A 79 -6.59 -2.55 7.85
N ASP A 80 -7.90 -2.49 7.66
CA ASP A 80 -8.46 -1.49 6.76
C ASP A 80 -8.27 -0.10 7.38
N ALA A 81 -7.75 0.85 6.60
CA ALA A 81 -7.56 2.21 7.07
C ALA A 81 -8.93 2.91 7.28
N PRO A 82 -8.99 3.97 8.11
CA PRO A 82 -10.26 4.59 8.48
C PRO A 82 -11.06 5.08 7.26
N PHE A 83 -12.30 4.59 7.12
CA PHE A 83 -13.20 4.96 6.02
C PHE A 83 -13.47 6.47 5.97
N ASN A 84 -13.55 7.15 7.12
CA ASN A 84 -13.73 8.61 7.17
C ASN A 84 -12.59 9.40 6.50
N THR A 85 -11.43 8.79 6.31
CA THR A 85 -10.23 9.42 5.75
C THR A 85 -10.12 9.16 4.26
N TYR A 86 -10.38 7.93 3.82
CA TYR A 86 -10.15 7.49 2.43
C TYR A 86 -11.43 7.23 1.63
N GLY A 87 -12.59 7.25 2.28
CA GLY A 87 -13.89 7.02 1.68
C GLY A 87 -13.93 5.73 0.86
N PHE A 88 -14.58 5.80 -0.30
CA PHE A 88 -14.69 4.66 -1.22
C PHE A 88 -13.35 4.21 -1.79
N GLN A 89 -12.33 5.08 -1.87
CA GLN A 89 -11.06 4.74 -2.50
C GLN A 89 -10.34 3.60 -1.76
N GLY A 90 -10.62 3.37 -0.47
CA GLY A 90 -10.07 2.24 0.27
C GLY A 90 -8.55 2.32 0.46
N ALA A 91 -8.10 1.97 1.66
CA ALA A 91 -6.69 1.90 1.96
C ALA A 91 -6.40 0.77 2.94
N LEU A 92 -5.22 0.17 2.78
CA LEU A 92 -4.70 -0.85 3.67
C LEU A 92 -3.67 -0.21 4.59
N ARG A 93 -3.92 -0.22 5.89
CA ARG A 93 -2.96 0.25 6.89
C ARG A 93 -2.07 -0.90 7.28
N VAL A 94 -0.76 -0.70 7.20
CA VAL A 94 0.26 -1.63 7.69
C VAL A 94 0.98 -0.99 8.89
N MET A 95 1.17 -1.76 9.95
CA MET A 95 1.96 -1.38 11.12
C MET A 95 3.26 -2.19 11.16
N ILE A 96 4.38 -1.48 11.18
CA ILE A 96 5.73 -2.05 11.32
C ILE A 96 5.93 -2.48 12.79
N ARG A 97 6.46 -3.70 13.02
CA ARG A 97 6.65 -4.29 14.37
C ARG A 97 8.11 -4.36 14.82
#